data_AF-R0KRQ9-F1
#
_entry.id   AF-R0KRQ9-F1
#
_cell.length_a   1.000
_cell.length_b   1.000
_cell.length_c   1.000
_cell.angle_alpha   90.00
_cell.angle_beta   90.00
_cell.angle_gamma   90.00
#
_symmetry.space_group_name_H-M   'P 1'
#
loop_
_entity.id
_entity.type
_entity.pdbx_description
1 polymer ?
#
loop_
_entity_poly.entity_id
_entity_poly.type
_entity_poly.pdbx_seq_one_letter_code
_entity_poly.pdbx_strand_id
1 'polypeptide(L)'
;MLMAYALTDEVYATTVKEMEENKKDKYLFYFSAMLTFWFAWVLADFLGALVGASFPHIEKYGLDFAMVAAFIAIVVPQIKSQACTVAAVVAAVSGVLLVVLPYSLGIVVASVLGVMAGLSVDLAEERKQAQAADKLSLEGALENE
;
A
#
# COMPACT_ATOMS: atom_id res chain seq x y z
N MET A 1 -17.61 -0.37 20.63
CA MET A 1 -16.95 -1.64 20.28
C MET A 1 -17.29 -2.10 18.87
N LEU A 2 -18.57 -2.26 18.51
CA LEU A 2 -18.98 -2.62 17.13
C LEU A 2 -18.48 -1.66 16.04
N MET A 3 -18.48 -0.34 16.29
CA MET A 3 -17.97 0.62 15.30
C MET A 3 -16.45 0.51 15.08
N ALA A 4 -15.68 0.16 16.13
CA ALA A 4 -14.23 -0.03 16.01
C ALA A 4 -13.88 -1.34 15.29
N TYR A 5 -14.72 -2.37 15.42
CA TYR A 5 -14.54 -3.64 14.71
C TYR A 5 -14.70 -3.49 13.19
N ALA A 6 -15.50 -2.52 12.74
CA ALA A 6 -15.79 -2.29 11.34
C ALA A 6 -15.09 -1.06 10.75
N LEU A 7 -14.12 -0.53 11.47
CA LEU A 7 -13.29 0.57 11.00
C LEU A 7 -12.25 -0.01 10.03
N THR A 8 -12.62 -0.12 8.76
CA THR A 8 -11.66 -0.36 7.67
C THR A 8 -11.23 0.96 7.05
N ASP A 9 -10.09 0.97 6.37
CA ASP A 9 -9.52 2.17 5.78
C ASP A 9 -10.49 2.81 4.76
N GLU A 10 -11.26 2.00 4.03
CA GLU A 10 -12.25 2.45 3.05
C GLU A 10 -13.48 3.08 3.72
N VAL A 11 -13.97 2.47 4.80
CA VAL A 11 -15.09 3.00 5.59
C VAL A 11 -14.65 4.29 6.28
N TYR A 12 -13.42 4.35 6.81
CA TYR A 12 -12.86 5.55 7.42
C TYR A 12 -12.73 6.70 6.40
N ALA A 13 -12.08 6.45 5.25
CA ALA A 13 -11.90 7.45 4.20
C ALA A 13 -13.24 8.03 3.69
N THR A 14 -14.29 7.19 3.64
CA THR A 14 -15.62 7.61 3.17
C THR A 14 -16.42 8.37 4.23
N THR A 15 -16.18 8.10 5.52
CA THR A 15 -17.02 8.63 6.62
C THR A 15 -16.36 9.76 7.42
N VAL A 16 -15.04 9.93 7.34
CA VAL A 16 -14.29 10.93 8.13
C VAL A 16 -14.80 12.36 7.91
N LYS A 17 -15.10 12.74 6.67
CA LYS A 17 -15.60 14.08 6.34
C LYS A 17 -16.97 14.35 6.96
N GLU A 18 -17.88 13.38 6.89
CA GLU A 18 -19.25 13.51 7.42
C GLU A 18 -19.25 13.50 8.96
N MET A 19 -18.28 12.82 9.58
CA MET A 19 -18.03 12.81 11.02
C MET A 19 -17.50 14.15 11.54
N GLU A 20 -16.61 14.81 10.78
CA GLU A 20 -16.06 16.13 11.09
C GLU A 20 -17.10 17.26 10.99
N GLU A 21 -18.01 17.17 10.00
CA GLU A 21 -19.10 18.16 9.80
C GLU A 21 -20.18 18.12 10.90
N ASN A 22 -20.07 17.25 11.90
CA ASN A 22 -20.91 17.18 13.11
C ASN A 22 -22.42 17.11 12.86
N LYS A 23 -22.83 16.52 11.72
CA LYS A 23 -24.24 16.29 11.39
C LYS A 23 -24.88 15.32 12.38
N LYS A 24 -26.16 15.54 12.70
CA LYS A 24 -26.93 14.70 13.64
C LYS A 24 -26.95 13.22 13.23
N ASP A 25 -26.87 12.94 11.92
CA ASP A 25 -26.99 11.59 11.36
C ASP A 25 -25.64 10.88 11.13
N LYS A 26 -24.53 11.43 11.63
CA LYS A 26 -23.18 10.87 11.43
C LYS A 26 -23.04 9.40 11.79
N TYR A 27 -23.69 8.98 12.88
CA TYR A 27 -23.66 7.58 13.33
C TYR A 27 -24.49 6.67 12.42
N LEU A 28 -25.59 7.17 11.85
CA LEU A 28 -26.42 6.43 10.91
C LEU A 28 -25.70 6.28 9.56
N PHE A 29 -25.01 7.32 9.10
CA PHE A 29 -24.18 7.28 7.89
C PHE A 29 -22.98 6.33 8.04
N TYR A 30 -22.30 6.37 9.19
CA TYR A 30 -21.22 5.41 9.48
C TYR A 30 -21.73 3.97 9.51
N PHE A 31 -22.89 3.74 10.14
CA PHE A 31 -23.49 2.41 10.22
C PHE A 31 -23.95 1.92 8.85
N SER A 32 -24.52 2.78 7.99
CA SER A 32 -24.91 2.39 6.64
C SER A 32 -23.69 2.09 5.77
N ALA A 33 -22.63 2.89 5.82
CA ALA A 33 -21.37 2.64 5.12
C ALA A 33 -20.75 1.29 5.53
N MET A 34 -20.68 1.04 6.84
CA MET A 34 -20.24 -0.24 7.40
C MET A 34 -21.10 -1.41 6.89
N LEU A 35 -22.43 -1.28 6.94
CA LEU A 35 -23.34 -2.35 6.57
C LEU A 35 -23.26 -2.66 5.08
N THR A 36 -23.20 -1.63 4.23
CA THR A 36 -23.01 -1.78 2.78
C THR A 36 -21.69 -2.48 2.47
N PHE A 37 -20.59 -2.09 3.12
CA PHE A 37 -19.31 -2.75 2.93
C PHE A 37 -19.35 -4.22 3.37
N TRP A 38 -19.95 -4.50 4.51
CA TRP A 38 -20.10 -5.87 5.01
C TRP A 38 -20.95 -6.75 4.09
N PHE A 39 -22.07 -6.23 3.58
CA PHE A 39 -22.88 -6.96 2.59
C PHE A 39 -22.14 -7.17 1.28
N ALA A 40 -21.43 -6.16 0.77
CA ALA A 40 -20.62 -6.29 -0.43
C ALA A 40 -19.54 -7.37 -0.26
N TRP A 41 -18.88 -7.39 0.89
CA TRP A 41 -17.90 -8.41 1.25
C TRP A 41 -18.53 -9.81 1.24
N VAL A 42 -19.60 -10.02 2.00
CA VAL A 42 -20.27 -11.33 2.10
C VAL A 42 -20.78 -11.80 0.75
N LEU A 43 -21.33 -10.90 -0.07
CA LEU A 43 -21.78 -11.22 -1.43
C LEU A 43 -20.61 -11.59 -2.34
N ALA A 44 -19.49 -10.86 -2.26
CA ALA A 44 -18.30 -11.17 -3.04
C ALA A 44 -17.72 -12.55 -2.66
N ASP A 45 -17.62 -12.85 -1.37
CA ASP A 45 -17.15 -14.15 -0.87
C ASP A 45 -18.11 -15.28 -1.27
N PHE A 46 -19.42 -15.06 -1.16
CA PHE A 46 -20.42 -16.05 -1.55
C PHE A 46 -20.39 -16.32 -3.06
N LEU A 47 -20.33 -15.26 -3.88
CA LEU A 47 -20.19 -15.40 -5.33
C LEU A 47 -18.87 -16.07 -5.70
N GLY A 48 -17.77 -15.70 -5.05
CA GLY A 48 -16.46 -16.32 -5.22
C GLY A 48 -16.48 -17.82 -4.88
N ALA A 49 -17.11 -18.20 -3.78
CA ALA A 49 -17.28 -19.59 -3.38
C ALA A 49 -18.19 -20.37 -4.34
N LEU A 50 -19.29 -19.78 -4.80
CA LEU A 50 -20.22 -20.42 -5.73
C LEU A 50 -19.58 -20.65 -7.11
N VAL A 51 -18.87 -19.64 -7.63
CA VAL A 51 -18.09 -19.76 -8.87
C VAL A 51 -16.95 -20.76 -8.68
N GLY A 52 -16.24 -20.70 -7.55
CA GLY A 52 -15.18 -21.63 -7.18
C GLY A 52 -15.63 -23.10 -7.15
N ALA A 53 -16.81 -23.36 -6.59
CA ALA A 53 -17.38 -24.71 -6.49
C ALA A 53 -17.98 -25.24 -7.81
N SER A 54 -18.39 -24.34 -8.72
CA SER A 54 -19.05 -24.73 -9.97
C SER A 54 -18.09 -25.17 -11.07
N PHE A 55 -16.80 -24.85 -10.97
CA PHE A 55 -15.79 -25.20 -11.97
C PHE A 55 -14.75 -26.20 -11.40
N PRO A 56 -14.74 -27.46 -11.86
CA PRO A 56 -13.67 -28.39 -11.57
C PRO A 56 -12.35 -27.86 -12.16
N HIS A 57 -11.28 -27.81 -11.35
CA HIS A 57 -9.93 -27.35 -11.73
C HIS A 57 -9.74 -25.84 -11.98
N ILE A 58 -10.51 -24.96 -11.31
CA ILE A 58 -10.28 -23.50 -11.34
C ILE A 58 -8.83 -23.10 -11.01
N GLU A 59 -8.16 -23.89 -10.17
CA GLU A 59 -6.76 -23.78 -9.76
C GLU A 59 -5.81 -23.63 -10.97
N LYS A 60 -6.12 -24.32 -12.08
CA LYS A 60 -5.30 -24.28 -13.31
C LYS A 60 -5.43 -22.99 -14.12
N TYR A 61 -6.42 -22.14 -13.80
CA TYR A 61 -6.64 -20.87 -14.49
C TYR A 61 -5.82 -19.72 -13.88
N GLY A 62 -4.91 -20.02 -12.94
CA GLY A 62 -4.05 -19.01 -12.33
C GLY A 62 -4.76 -18.14 -11.30
N LEU A 63 -5.82 -18.66 -10.67
CA LEU A 63 -6.55 -17.92 -9.64
C LEU A 63 -5.65 -17.59 -8.43
N ASP A 64 -4.69 -18.46 -8.11
CA ASP A 64 -3.67 -18.21 -7.07
C ASP A 64 -2.76 -17.03 -7.43
N PHE A 65 -2.52 -16.80 -8.72
CA PHE A 65 -1.76 -15.65 -9.21
C PHE A 65 -2.61 -14.38 -9.24
N ALA A 66 -3.93 -14.48 -9.38
CA ALA A 66 -4.82 -13.32 -9.47
C ALA A 66 -4.72 -12.40 -8.24
N MET A 67 -4.60 -12.99 -7.03
CA MET A 67 -4.40 -12.22 -5.80
C MET A 67 -3.07 -11.45 -5.83
N VAL A 68 -1.97 -12.13 -6.18
CA VAL A 68 -0.65 -11.49 -6.29
C VAL A 68 -0.65 -10.40 -7.36
N ALA A 69 -1.27 -10.65 -8.50
CA ALA A 69 -1.40 -9.69 -9.60
C ALA A 69 -2.21 -8.45 -9.19
N ALA A 70 -3.29 -8.62 -8.41
CA ALA A 70 -4.07 -7.52 -7.87
C ALA A 70 -3.24 -6.64 -6.92
N PHE A 71 -2.45 -7.25 -6.03
CA PHE A 71 -1.52 -6.50 -5.18
C PHE A 71 -0.49 -5.73 -5.99
N ILE A 72 0.11 -6.35 -7.00
CA ILE A 72 1.05 -5.67 -7.91
C ILE A 72 0.36 -4.50 -8.62
N ALA A 73 -0.86 -4.70 -9.13
CA ALA A 73 -1.61 -3.65 -9.81
C ALA A 73 -1.94 -2.45 -8.90
N ILE A 74 -2.10 -2.66 -7.59
CA ILE A 74 -2.30 -1.60 -6.60
C ILE A 74 -0.97 -0.91 -6.24
N VAL A 75 0.12 -1.67 -6.10
CA VAL A 75 1.42 -1.16 -5.63
C VAL A 75 2.18 -0.42 -6.74
N VAL A 76 2.21 -0.96 -7.96
CA VAL A 76 2.95 -0.38 -9.09
C VAL A 76 2.63 1.11 -9.34
N PRO A 77 1.36 1.57 -9.39
CA PRO A 77 1.07 2.99 -9.59
C PRO A 77 1.43 3.88 -8.40
N GLN A 78 1.71 3.31 -7.22
CA GLN A 78 2.17 4.06 -6.05
C GLN A 78 3.68 4.32 -6.08
N ILE A 79 4.44 3.66 -6.96
CA ILE A 79 5.88 3.86 -7.13
C ILE A 79 6.12 5.16 -7.92
N LYS A 80 6.24 6.27 -7.21
CA LYS A 80 6.41 7.62 -7.80
C LYS A 80 7.83 8.18 -7.71
N SER A 81 8.67 7.63 -6.84
CA SER A 81 10.04 8.10 -6.63
C SER A 81 11.07 7.04 -7.01
N GLN A 82 12.28 7.51 -7.34
CA GLN A 82 13.44 6.65 -7.60
C GLN A 82 13.78 5.80 -6.35
N ALA A 83 13.65 6.38 -5.16
CA ALA A 83 13.76 5.65 -3.89
C ALA A 83 12.79 4.47 -3.79
N CYS A 84 11.50 4.66 -4.15
CA CYS A 84 10.52 3.58 -4.16
C CYS A 84 10.84 2.50 -5.19
N THR A 85 11.35 2.87 -6.37
CA THR A 85 11.77 1.88 -7.39
C THR A 85 12.94 1.04 -6.87
N VAL A 86 13.95 1.67 -6.27
CA VAL A 86 15.10 0.96 -5.69
C VAL A 86 14.63 0.04 -4.57
N ALA A 87 13.76 0.50 -3.69
CA ALA A 87 13.18 -0.31 -2.62
C ALA A 87 12.48 -1.56 -3.17
N ALA A 88 11.63 -1.39 -4.19
CA ALA A 88 10.89 -2.47 -4.82
C ALA A 88 11.81 -3.50 -5.49
N VAL A 89 12.83 -3.05 -6.23
CA VAL A 89 13.79 -3.94 -6.89
C VAL A 89 14.62 -4.71 -5.86
N VAL A 90 15.12 -4.04 -4.82
CA VAL A 90 15.91 -4.69 -3.76
C VAL A 90 15.07 -5.71 -3.02
N ALA A 91 13.82 -5.38 -2.66
CA ALA A 91 12.89 -6.31 -2.03
C ALA A 91 12.58 -7.51 -2.94
N ALA A 92 12.32 -7.30 -4.22
CA ALA A 92 12.03 -8.38 -5.17
C ALA A 92 13.22 -9.33 -5.34
N VAL A 93 14.43 -8.79 -5.55
CA VAL A 93 15.64 -9.59 -5.75
C VAL A 93 16.01 -10.35 -4.47
N SER A 94 16.00 -9.68 -3.32
CA SER A 94 16.29 -10.34 -2.04
C SER A 94 15.23 -11.38 -1.68
N GLY A 95 13.95 -11.15 -1.98
CA GLY A 95 12.87 -12.11 -1.77
C GLY A 95 13.07 -13.40 -2.57
N VAL A 96 13.49 -13.30 -3.83
CA VAL A 96 13.81 -14.46 -4.69
C VAL A 96 15.04 -15.20 -4.18
N LEU A 97 16.09 -14.48 -3.77
CA LEU A 97 17.33 -15.08 -3.27
C LEU A 97 17.15 -15.77 -1.92
N LEU A 98 16.33 -15.20 -1.03
CA LEU A 98 16.11 -15.73 0.32
C LEU A 98 14.91 -16.69 0.42
N VAL A 99 14.34 -17.12 -0.71
CA VAL A 99 13.20 -18.05 -0.74
C VAL A 99 13.50 -19.40 -0.07
N VAL A 100 14.79 -19.74 0.07
CA VAL A 100 15.28 -21.00 0.66
C VAL A 100 15.14 -21.02 2.19
N LEU A 101 14.89 -19.88 2.85
CA LEU A 101 14.73 -19.84 4.31
C LEU A 101 13.38 -20.47 4.75
N PRO A 102 13.38 -21.28 5.83
CA PRO A 102 12.15 -21.83 6.39
C PRO A 102 11.27 -20.72 7.01
N TYR A 103 9.96 -20.98 7.13
CA TYR A 103 8.97 -20.08 7.76
C TYR A 103 8.74 -18.72 7.07
N SER A 104 8.99 -18.59 5.76
CA SER A 104 8.80 -17.33 5.02
C SER A 104 9.63 -16.15 5.56
N LEU A 105 10.65 -16.42 6.39
CA LEU A 105 11.59 -15.43 6.91
C LEU A 105 12.29 -14.66 5.78
N GLY A 106 12.47 -15.29 4.62
CA GLY A 106 13.04 -14.64 3.44
C GLY A 106 12.25 -13.41 2.99
N ILE A 107 10.92 -13.45 3.03
CA ILE A 107 10.07 -12.31 2.66
C ILE A 107 10.20 -11.18 3.68
N VAL A 108 10.29 -11.52 4.98
CA VAL A 108 10.45 -10.53 6.06
C VAL A 108 11.79 -9.81 5.91
N VAL A 109 12.88 -10.56 5.73
CA VAL A 109 14.22 -9.99 5.55
C VAL A 109 14.28 -9.17 4.26
N ALA A 110 13.68 -9.66 3.17
CA ALA A 110 13.61 -8.94 1.90
C ALA A 110 12.88 -7.59 2.03
N SER A 111 11.77 -7.57 2.78
CA SER A 111 11.00 -6.36 3.05
C SER A 111 11.84 -5.34 3.82
N VAL A 112 12.56 -5.79 4.86
CA VAL A 112 13.45 -4.92 5.65
C VAL A 112 14.58 -4.36 4.78
N LEU A 113 15.23 -5.20 3.97
CA LEU A 113 16.30 -4.77 3.08
C LEU A 113 15.81 -3.77 2.02
N GLY A 114 14.63 -4.00 1.44
CA GLY A 114 14.00 -3.09 0.49
C GLY A 114 13.72 -1.72 1.11
N VAL A 115 13.11 -1.69 2.30
CA VAL A 115 12.83 -0.43 3.04
C VAL A 115 14.12 0.31 3.37
N MET A 116 15.14 -0.39 3.87
CA MET A 116 16.44 0.22 4.20
C MET A 116 17.12 0.82 2.97
N ALA A 117 17.09 0.11 1.84
CA ALA A 117 17.65 0.61 0.58
C ALA A 117 16.88 1.82 0.05
N GLY A 118 15.54 1.77 0.07
CA GLY A 118 14.69 2.89 -0.32
C GLY A 118 14.96 4.14 0.52
N LEU A 119 14.94 3.99 1.84
CA LEU A 119 15.19 5.10 2.77
C LEU A 119 16.58 5.71 2.58
N SER A 120 17.59 4.89 2.30
CA SER A 120 18.95 5.37 2.06
C SER A 120 19.04 6.24 0.81
N VAL A 121 18.31 5.88 -0.25
CA VAL A 121 18.24 6.66 -1.50
C VAL A 121 17.47 7.96 -1.28
N ASP A 122 16.34 7.89 -0.58
CA ASP A 122 15.50 9.05 -0.26
C ASP A 122 16.28 10.12 0.52
N LEU A 123 16.99 9.69 1.58
CA LEU A 123 17.87 10.57 2.37
C LEU A 123 19.04 11.13 1.56
N ALA A 124 19.55 10.38 0.57
CA ALA A 124 20.62 10.86 -0.30
C ALA A 124 20.11 11.92 -1.30
N GLU A 125 18.88 11.78 -1.79
CA GLU A 125 18.23 12.77 -2.64
C GLU A 125 17.95 14.07 -1.88
N GLU A 126 17.40 13.98 -0.66
CA GLU A 126 17.17 15.15 0.21
C GLU A 126 18.47 15.92 0.50
N ARG A 127 19.56 15.19 0.81
CA ARG A 127 20.88 15.82 1.07
C ARG A 127 21.43 16.55 -0.14
N LYS A 128 21.28 15.98 -1.35
CA LYS A 128 21.73 16.62 -2.59
C LYS A 128 20.94 17.90 -2.87
N GLN A 129 19.63 17.89 -2.65
CA GLN A 129 18.78 19.06 -2.83
C GLN A 129 19.14 20.18 -1.84
N ALA A 130 19.38 19.84 -0.57
CA ALA A 130 19.81 20.80 0.44
C ALA A 130 21.16 21.47 0.09
N GLN A 131 22.13 20.69 -0.39
CA GLN A 131 23.44 21.20 -0.81
C GLN A 131 23.36 22.10 -2.06
N ALA A 132 22.48 21.76 -3.01
CA ALA A 132 22.28 22.60 -4.20
C ALA A 132 21.63 23.94 -3.86
N ALA A 133 20.67 23.96 -2.93
CA ALA A 133 20.02 25.18 -2.46
C ALA A 133 20.98 26.10 -1.72
N ASP A 134 21.83 25.54 -0.84
CA ASP A 134 22.87 26.29 -0.12
C ASP A 134 23.88 26.92 -1.09
N LYS A 135 24.35 26.15 -2.07
CA LYS A 135 25.31 26.64 -3.08
C LYS A 135 24.74 27.80 -3.92
N LEU A 136 23.48 27.70 -4.35
CA LEU A 136 22.81 28.76 -5.11
C LEU A 136 22.65 30.05 -4.29
N SER A 137 22.35 29.93 -2.99
CA SER A 137 22.27 31.07 -2.08
C SER A 137 23.62 31.76 -1.88
N LEU A 138 24.72 31.00 -1.86
CA LEU A 138 26.07 31.55 -1.72
C LEU A 138 26.54 32.26 -3.01
N GLU A 139 26.28 31.70 -4.19
CA GLU A 139 26.60 32.36 -5.47
C GLU A 139 25.80 33.66 -5.65
N GLY A 140 24.49 33.66 -5.34
CA GLY A 140 23.67 34.86 -5.41
C GLY A 140 24.04 35.94 -4.38
N ALA A 141 24.65 35.58 -3.24
CA ALA A 141 25.16 36.56 -2.28
C ALA A 141 26.44 37.24 -2.78
N LEU A 142 27.31 36.50 -3.51
CA LEU A 142 28.57 37.00 -4.04
C LEU A 142 28.42 37.85 -5.30
N GLU A 143 27.37 37.66 -6.11
CA GLU A 143 27.08 38.51 -7.29
C GLU A 143 26.47 39.89 -6.94
N ASN A 144 25.99 40.08 -5.70
CA ASN A 144 25.33 41.30 -5.25
C ASN A 144 26.25 42.28 -4.48
N GLU A 145 27.55 41.96 -4.35
CA GLU A 145 28.61 42.83 -3.80
C GLU A 145 29.52 43.38 -4.91
#